data_AF-J0L2C3-F1
#
_entry.id   AF-J0L2C3-F1
#
_cell.length_a   1.000
_cell.length_b   1.000
_cell.length_c   1.000
_cell.angle_alpha   90.00
_cell.angle_beta   90.00
_cell.angle_gamma   90.00
#
_symmetry.space_group_name_H-M   'P 1'
#
loop_
_entity.id
_entity.type
_entity.pdbx_description
1 polymer ?
#
loop_
_entity_poly.entity_id
_entity_poly.type
_entity_poly.pdbx_seq_one_letter_code
_entity_poly.pdbx_strand_id
1 'polypeptide(L)'
;MSATRHFSWLAAGTLLLCMSLIGVALGWARHPRQYRADPPVTSALDQFRLLPDRIGGTPPDVYFALSKPYETTAYDLSQGKRLYSWFGCPTCHGDGRGGTGPSFLDGWWFYGSEMVSVVASIRDGRPHGMPSYKNNMTSDQIWQLAGYVRSIGAYSAPYTAPSRNDDKHTRPAENRAPAAGLFQVGPAGVRSDRGVQP
;
A
#
# COMPACT_ATOMS: atom_id res chain seq x y z
N MET A 1 28.07 17.70 -53.24
CA MET A 1 27.51 16.67 -52.32
C MET A 1 27.56 17.14 -50.85
N SER A 2 27.10 18.36 -50.51
CA SER A 2 27.22 18.92 -49.14
C SER A 2 25.85 19.32 -48.51
N ALA A 3 24.86 19.69 -49.31
CA ALA A 3 23.60 20.25 -48.81
C ALA A 3 22.70 19.25 -48.05
N THR A 4 22.77 17.95 -48.36
CA THR A 4 21.91 16.93 -47.73
C THR A 4 22.32 16.58 -46.30
N ARG A 5 23.58 16.80 -45.92
CA ARG A 5 24.06 16.55 -44.55
C ARG A 5 23.60 17.65 -43.57
N HIS A 6 23.54 18.91 -43.98
CA HIS A 6 23.07 20.01 -43.13
C HIS A 6 21.57 19.90 -42.80
N PHE A 7 20.76 19.44 -43.76
CA PHE A 7 19.32 19.24 -43.56
C PHE A 7 19.01 18.14 -42.54
N SER A 8 19.82 17.07 -42.53
CA SER A 8 19.68 15.96 -41.58
C SER A 8 19.98 16.35 -40.13
N TRP A 9 20.91 17.30 -39.90
CA TRP A 9 21.26 17.75 -38.55
C TRP A 9 20.22 18.72 -37.96
N LEU A 10 19.61 19.57 -38.80
CA LEU A 10 18.52 20.45 -38.39
C LEU A 10 17.24 19.67 -38.04
N ALA A 11 16.93 18.63 -38.81
CA ALA A 11 15.82 17.72 -38.54
C ALA A 11 16.04 16.90 -37.26
N ALA A 12 17.27 16.42 -37.02
CA ALA A 12 17.61 15.70 -35.78
C ALA A 12 17.57 16.61 -34.55
N GLY A 13 18.05 17.85 -34.66
CA GLY A 13 18.02 18.84 -33.58
C GLY A 13 16.60 19.27 -33.18
N THR A 14 15.71 19.47 -34.15
CA THR A 14 14.30 19.77 -33.89
C THR A 14 13.56 18.60 -33.26
N LEU A 15 13.84 17.36 -33.68
CA LEU A 15 13.23 16.17 -33.08
C LEU A 15 13.63 15.99 -31.61
N LEU A 16 14.91 16.19 -31.28
CA LEU A 16 15.41 16.14 -29.90
C LEU A 16 14.83 17.26 -29.02
N LEU A 17 14.65 18.46 -29.56
CA LEU A 17 14.01 19.57 -28.86
C LEU A 17 12.53 19.26 -28.59
N CYS A 18 11.80 18.75 -29.58
CA CYS A 18 10.41 18.32 -29.42
C CYS A 18 10.27 17.20 -28.38
N MET A 19 11.13 16.17 -28.41
CA MET A 19 11.12 15.11 -27.40
C MET A 19 11.42 15.64 -25.99
N SER A 20 12.33 16.60 -25.86
CA SER A 20 12.65 17.24 -24.58
C SER A 20 11.47 18.05 -24.06
N LEU A 21 10.80 18.84 -24.91
CA LEU A 21 9.62 19.61 -24.56
C LEU A 21 8.44 18.71 -24.18
N ILE A 22 8.24 17.58 -24.87
CA ILE A 22 7.24 16.56 -24.51
C ILE A 22 7.58 15.96 -23.14
N GLY A 23 8.85 15.65 -22.87
CA GLY A 23 9.30 15.15 -21.57
C GLY A 23 9.03 16.14 -20.43
N VAL A 24 9.27 17.44 -20.66
CA VAL A 24 8.97 18.52 -19.69
C VAL A 24 7.46 18.67 -19.50
N ALA A 25 6.67 18.70 -20.58
CA ALA A 25 5.21 18.81 -20.50
C ALA A 25 4.58 17.60 -19.77
N LEU A 26 5.04 16.38 -20.06
CA LEU A 26 4.64 15.17 -19.35
C LEU A 26 5.12 15.15 -17.90
N GLY A 27 6.24 15.81 -17.59
CA GLY A 27 6.72 16.00 -16.22
C GLY A 27 5.86 16.97 -15.41
N TRP A 28 5.45 18.07 -16.03
CA TRP A 28 4.55 19.09 -15.46
C TRP A 28 3.11 18.61 -15.32
N ALA A 29 2.64 17.76 -16.24
CA ALA A 29 1.31 17.15 -16.19
C ALA A 29 1.20 16.07 -15.09
N ARG A 30 2.28 15.70 -14.40
CA ARG A 30 2.21 14.81 -13.24
C ARG A 30 1.53 15.56 -12.10
N HIS A 31 0.47 14.98 -11.55
CA HIS A 31 -0.27 15.57 -10.43
C HIS A 31 0.67 16.04 -9.31
N PRO A 32 0.42 17.23 -8.72
CA PRO A 32 1.18 17.70 -7.58
C PRO A 32 1.09 16.65 -6.47
N ARG A 33 2.26 16.21 -5.98
CA ARG A 33 2.33 15.30 -4.83
C ARG A 33 1.90 16.08 -3.58
N GLN A 34 0.68 15.85 -3.13
CA GLN A 34 0.25 16.32 -1.81
C GLN A 34 0.91 15.43 -0.75
N TYR A 35 1.93 15.96 -0.09
CA TYR A 35 2.67 15.23 0.96
C TYR A 35 1.92 15.17 2.30
N ARG A 36 0.80 15.88 2.41
CA ARG A 36 -0.11 15.86 3.56
C ARG A 36 -1.53 16.03 3.02
N ALA A 37 -2.43 15.13 3.38
CA ALA A 37 -3.84 15.26 3.06
C ALA A 37 -4.45 16.49 3.78
N ASP A 38 -5.46 17.10 3.15
CA ASP A 38 -6.13 18.26 3.72
C ASP A 38 -6.78 17.91 5.09
N PRO A 39 -6.77 18.83 6.06
CA PRO A 39 -7.31 18.55 7.40
C PRO A 39 -8.73 17.94 7.40
N PRO A 40 -9.69 18.38 6.56
CA PRO A 40 -11.01 17.76 6.47
C PRO A 40 -10.99 16.32 5.96
N VAL A 41 -10.06 15.98 5.07
CA VAL A 41 -9.89 14.60 4.59
C VAL A 41 -9.36 13.73 5.72
N THR A 42 -8.33 14.21 6.42
CA THR A 42 -7.75 13.46 7.54
C THR A 42 -8.73 13.23 8.69
N SER A 43 -9.58 14.21 9.02
CA SER A 43 -10.59 14.03 10.06
C SER A 43 -11.69 13.07 9.63
N ALA A 44 -12.09 13.08 8.34
CA ALA A 44 -13.05 12.12 7.81
C ALA A 44 -12.49 10.68 7.79
N LEU A 45 -11.18 10.52 7.61
CA LEU A 45 -10.52 9.20 7.68
C LEU A 45 -10.56 8.58 9.08
N ASP A 46 -10.73 9.36 10.14
CA ASP A 46 -10.88 8.84 11.51
C ASP A 46 -12.29 8.31 11.80
N GLN A 47 -13.27 8.70 10.99
CA GLN A 47 -14.69 8.43 11.22
C GLN A 47 -15.15 7.07 10.64
N PHE A 48 -14.23 6.13 10.41
CA PHE A 48 -14.61 4.79 9.97
C PHE A 48 -15.39 4.06 11.07
N ARG A 49 -16.39 3.28 10.67
CA ARG A 49 -17.24 2.52 11.58
C ARG A 49 -16.89 1.05 11.52
N LEU A 50 -16.62 0.46 12.68
CA LEU A 50 -16.49 -0.98 12.83
C LEU A 50 -17.82 -1.59 13.24
N LEU A 51 -18.01 -2.85 12.86
CA LEU A 51 -19.07 -3.67 13.42
C LEU A 51 -18.80 -3.93 14.92
N PRO A 52 -19.81 -4.36 15.69
CA PRO A 52 -19.65 -4.66 17.12
C PRO A 52 -18.55 -5.70 17.41
N ASP A 53 -18.29 -6.61 16.48
CA ASP A 53 -17.22 -7.61 16.54
C ASP A 53 -15.81 -7.02 16.36
N ARG A 54 -15.70 -5.76 15.92
CA ARG A 54 -14.44 -5.05 15.62
C ARG A 54 -13.58 -5.72 14.54
N ILE A 55 -14.17 -6.56 13.69
CA ILE A 55 -13.46 -7.30 12.65
C ILE A 55 -13.80 -6.68 11.30
N GLY A 56 -15.07 -6.51 11.01
CA GLY A 56 -15.55 -5.82 9.82
C GLY A 56 -15.86 -4.35 10.07
N GLY A 57 -16.12 -3.62 8.98
CA GLY A 57 -16.58 -2.25 9.06
C GLY A 57 -16.89 -1.64 7.70
N THR A 58 -17.28 -0.37 7.72
CA THR A 58 -17.47 0.43 6.52
C THR A 58 -16.39 1.52 6.46
N PRO A 59 -15.57 1.56 5.39
CA PRO A 59 -14.66 2.67 5.15
C PRO A 59 -15.42 4.01 5.07
N PRO A 60 -14.77 5.14 5.39
CA PRO A 60 -15.40 6.44 5.29
C PRO A 60 -15.62 6.82 3.82
N ASP A 61 -16.65 7.59 3.52
CA ASP A 61 -17.03 7.92 2.14
C ASP A 61 -15.88 8.60 1.37
N VAL A 62 -15.07 9.40 2.07
CA VAL A 62 -13.88 10.06 1.49
C VAL A 62 -12.88 9.08 0.90
N TYR A 63 -12.76 7.87 1.47
CA TYR A 63 -11.87 6.85 0.95
C TYR A 63 -12.33 6.37 -0.43
N PHE A 64 -13.63 6.24 -0.66
CA PHE A 64 -14.18 5.90 -1.98
C PHE A 64 -14.17 7.09 -2.93
N ALA A 65 -14.53 8.29 -2.45
CA ALA A 65 -14.54 9.52 -3.25
C ALA A 65 -13.16 9.85 -3.84
N LEU A 66 -12.09 9.54 -3.10
CA LEU A 66 -10.70 9.70 -3.54
C LEU A 66 -10.17 8.50 -4.34
N SER A 67 -11.05 7.58 -4.78
CA SER A 67 -10.68 6.39 -5.56
C SER A 67 -9.72 5.43 -4.83
N LYS A 68 -9.88 5.27 -3.50
CA LYS A 68 -9.12 4.34 -2.65
C LYS A 68 -7.60 4.59 -2.67
N PRO A 69 -7.15 5.84 -2.43
CA PRO A 69 -5.78 6.27 -2.74
C PRO A 69 -4.68 5.39 -2.11
N TYR A 70 -4.94 4.89 -0.89
CA TYR A 70 -4.00 4.05 -0.15
C TYR A 70 -3.78 2.64 -0.71
N GLU A 71 -4.57 2.22 -1.69
CA GLU A 71 -4.37 0.96 -2.44
C GLU A 71 -3.90 1.20 -3.86
N THR A 72 -4.28 2.35 -4.42
CA THR A 72 -4.18 2.62 -5.85
C THR A 72 -3.00 3.51 -6.20
N THR A 73 -2.37 4.15 -5.20
CA THR A 73 -1.31 5.13 -5.40
C THR A 73 0.05 4.59 -4.92
N ALA A 74 1.04 4.62 -5.81
CA ALA A 74 2.38 4.10 -5.49
C ALA A 74 3.08 4.90 -4.39
N TYR A 75 2.79 6.20 -4.30
CA TYR A 75 3.27 7.07 -3.23
C TYR A 75 2.81 6.57 -1.86
N ASP A 76 1.51 6.33 -1.69
CA ASP A 76 0.93 5.90 -0.41
C ASP A 76 1.46 4.53 0.02
N LEU A 77 1.53 3.57 -0.93
CA LEU A 77 2.13 2.26 -0.66
C LEU A 77 3.61 2.39 -0.28
N SER A 78 4.36 3.29 -0.91
CA SER A 78 5.77 3.54 -0.57
C SER A 78 5.93 4.20 0.79
N GLN A 79 5.03 5.10 1.19
CA GLN A 79 5.01 5.65 2.55
C GLN A 79 4.71 4.55 3.55
N GLY A 80 3.68 3.73 3.29
CA GLY A 80 3.32 2.58 4.13
C GLY A 80 4.49 1.62 4.32
N LYS A 81 5.23 1.30 3.26
CA LYS A 81 6.46 0.50 3.32
C LYS A 81 7.51 1.09 4.25
N ARG A 82 7.73 2.40 4.17
CA ARG A 82 8.68 3.10 5.05
C ARG A 82 8.23 3.06 6.50
N LEU A 83 6.94 3.32 6.74
CA LEU A 83 6.33 3.29 8.07
C LEU A 83 6.40 1.90 8.70
N TYR A 84 6.19 0.83 7.92
CA TYR A 84 6.30 -0.54 8.38
C TYR A 84 7.66 -0.80 9.02
N SER A 85 8.75 -0.43 8.33
CA SER A 85 10.11 -0.56 8.87
C SER A 85 10.37 0.36 10.06
N TRP A 86 9.95 1.62 9.98
CA TRP A 86 10.23 2.64 11.00
C TRP A 86 9.55 2.38 12.34
N PHE A 87 8.34 1.82 12.32
CA PHE A 87 7.56 1.56 13.54
C PHE A 87 7.73 0.13 14.08
N GLY A 88 8.75 -0.59 13.60
CA GLY A 88 9.14 -1.89 14.16
C GLY A 88 8.15 -3.01 13.87
N CYS A 89 7.24 -2.85 12.90
CA CYS A 89 6.32 -3.92 12.48
C CYS A 89 7.06 -5.23 12.10
N PRO A 90 8.24 -5.19 11.42
CA PRO A 90 8.99 -6.40 11.11
C PRO A 90 9.45 -7.22 12.31
N THR A 91 9.56 -6.63 13.50
CA THR A 91 9.99 -7.35 14.70
C THR A 91 9.02 -8.49 15.05
N CYS A 92 7.73 -8.29 14.81
CA CYS A 92 6.70 -9.30 15.10
C CYS A 92 6.21 -10.01 13.84
N HIS A 93 6.05 -9.29 12.73
CA HIS A 93 5.46 -9.81 11.49
C HIS A 93 6.51 -10.20 10.44
N GLY A 94 7.80 -10.01 10.72
CA GLY A 94 8.89 -10.22 9.78
C GLY A 94 8.77 -9.30 8.57
N ASP A 95 9.22 -9.74 7.41
CA ASP A 95 8.90 -9.05 6.17
C ASP A 95 7.38 -9.08 5.87
N GLY A 96 6.55 -9.80 6.66
CA GLY A 96 5.13 -10.14 6.43
C GLY A 96 4.85 -11.65 6.45
N ARG A 97 5.89 -12.50 6.60
CA ARG A 97 5.76 -13.95 6.75
C ARG A 97 5.24 -14.38 8.12
N GLY A 98 5.16 -13.45 9.07
CA GLY A 98 4.84 -13.72 10.46
C GLY A 98 6.09 -14.01 11.30
N GLY A 99 5.86 -14.29 12.58
CA GLY A 99 6.87 -14.52 13.60
C GLY A 99 6.17 -14.69 14.93
N THR A 100 6.44 -13.78 15.88
CA THR A 100 5.60 -13.65 17.09
C THR A 100 4.20 -13.13 16.75
N GLY A 101 4.08 -12.33 15.69
CA GLY A 101 2.81 -11.89 15.12
C GLY A 101 2.37 -12.76 13.94
N PRO A 102 1.09 -12.69 13.53
CA PRO A 102 0.56 -13.47 12.41
C PRO A 102 1.22 -13.14 11.07
N SER A 103 1.17 -14.09 10.16
CA SER A 103 1.53 -13.90 8.75
C SER A 103 0.46 -13.08 8.03
N PHE A 104 0.87 -12.35 7.00
CA PHE A 104 -0.05 -11.72 6.04
C PHE A 104 -0.15 -12.53 4.73
N LEU A 105 0.66 -13.59 4.58
CA LEU A 105 0.83 -14.36 3.34
C LEU A 105 0.13 -15.72 3.36
N ASP A 106 -0.35 -16.17 4.50
CA ASP A 106 -1.04 -17.46 4.65
C ASP A 106 -2.53 -17.39 4.30
N GLY A 107 -3.01 -16.19 3.98
CA GLY A 107 -4.42 -15.91 3.69
C GLY A 107 -5.31 -15.87 4.93
N TRP A 108 -4.75 -16.03 6.13
CA TRP A 108 -5.49 -16.07 7.38
C TRP A 108 -5.43 -14.73 8.12
N TRP A 109 -6.52 -13.97 8.05
CA TRP A 109 -6.65 -12.67 8.71
C TRP A 109 -7.59 -12.76 9.91
N PHE A 110 -7.04 -12.93 11.11
CA PHE A 110 -7.81 -13.06 12.36
C PHE A 110 -8.87 -11.96 12.53
N TYR A 111 -8.53 -10.73 12.15
CA TYR A 111 -9.39 -9.56 12.29
C TYR A 111 -9.92 -9.03 10.96
N GLY A 112 -9.85 -9.82 9.88
CA GLY A 112 -10.30 -9.44 8.55
C GLY A 112 -9.22 -8.75 7.69
N SER A 113 -9.28 -8.99 6.38
CA SER A 113 -8.35 -8.44 5.38
C SER A 113 -8.84 -7.14 4.72
N GLU A 114 -10.02 -6.65 5.12
CA GLU A 114 -10.60 -5.43 4.58
C GLU A 114 -9.82 -4.19 5.05
N MET A 115 -9.83 -3.12 4.25
CA MET A 115 -9.03 -1.93 4.55
C MET A 115 -9.28 -1.38 5.96
N VAL A 116 -10.55 -1.25 6.35
CA VAL A 116 -10.95 -0.80 7.69
C VAL A 116 -10.52 -1.74 8.80
N SER A 117 -10.50 -3.04 8.56
CA SER A 117 -10.06 -4.05 9.53
C SER A 117 -8.58 -3.89 9.86
N VAL A 118 -7.77 -3.65 8.83
CA VAL A 118 -6.32 -3.45 8.96
C VAL A 118 -6.04 -2.09 9.61
N VAL A 119 -6.72 -1.02 9.16
CA VAL A 119 -6.63 0.31 9.78
C VAL A 119 -6.99 0.26 11.26
N ALA A 120 -8.08 -0.41 11.63
CA ALA A 120 -8.49 -0.58 13.02
C ALA A 120 -7.46 -1.34 13.85
N SER A 121 -6.91 -2.42 13.30
CA SER A 121 -5.89 -3.22 14.00
C SER A 121 -4.64 -2.40 14.28
N ILE A 122 -4.21 -1.55 13.35
CA ILE A 122 -3.06 -0.66 13.52
C ILE A 122 -3.40 0.49 14.48
N ARG A 123 -4.53 1.17 14.27
CA ARG A 123 -4.93 2.33 15.07
C ARG A 123 -5.15 1.92 16.52
N ASP A 124 -6.03 0.95 16.75
CA ASP A 124 -6.55 0.63 18.08
C ASP A 124 -5.77 -0.52 18.74
N GLY A 125 -4.89 -1.20 18.01
CA GLY A 125 -4.17 -2.39 18.48
C GLY A 125 -5.07 -3.64 18.49
N ARG A 126 -4.50 -4.78 18.89
CA ARG A 126 -5.25 -6.03 19.08
C ARG A 126 -4.78 -6.74 20.36
N PRO A 127 -5.66 -7.54 21.00
CA PRO A 127 -5.26 -8.41 22.10
C PRO A 127 -4.05 -9.30 21.73
N HIS A 128 -3.38 -9.85 22.75
CA HIS A 128 -2.23 -10.73 22.57
C HIS A 128 -0.96 -10.07 21.99
N GLY A 129 -0.80 -8.76 22.23
CA GLY A 129 0.51 -8.09 22.10
C GLY A 129 0.69 -7.19 20.87
N MET A 130 -0.35 -6.96 20.07
CA MET A 130 -0.28 -5.95 19.00
C MET A 130 -0.57 -4.55 19.58
N PRO A 131 0.40 -3.63 19.60
CA PRO A 131 0.23 -2.31 20.21
C PRO A 131 -0.69 -1.40 19.39
N SER A 132 -1.30 -0.42 20.07
CA SER A 132 -2.03 0.67 19.41
C SER A 132 -1.07 1.74 18.91
N TYR A 133 -1.29 2.23 17.69
CA TYR A 133 -0.54 3.33 17.08
C TYR A 133 -1.31 4.65 16.99
N LYS A 134 -2.55 4.71 17.51
CA LYS A 134 -3.42 5.90 17.45
C LYS A 134 -2.73 7.20 17.89
N ASN A 135 -1.87 7.14 18.89
CA ASN A 135 -1.20 8.33 19.44
C ASN A 135 0.22 8.54 18.87
N ASN A 136 0.71 7.62 18.04
CA ASN A 136 2.08 7.62 17.51
C ASN A 136 2.13 7.93 16.01
N MET A 137 0.99 7.83 15.31
CA MET A 137 0.86 8.06 13.88
C MET A 137 -0.33 8.96 13.59
N THR A 138 -0.26 9.73 12.50
CA THR A 138 -1.44 10.42 11.96
C THR A 138 -2.37 9.41 11.28
N SER A 139 -3.64 9.77 11.11
CA SER A 139 -4.62 8.95 10.39
C SER A 139 -4.13 8.60 9.00
N ASP A 140 -3.62 9.58 8.25
CA ASP A 140 -3.04 9.38 6.92
C ASP A 140 -1.92 8.32 6.90
N GLN A 141 -1.01 8.37 7.88
CA GLN A 141 0.07 7.38 8.03
C GLN A 141 -0.47 5.98 8.33
N ILE A 142 -1.50 5.86 9.18
CA ILE A 142 -2.14 4.58 9.49
C ILE A 142 -2.78 3.99 8.23
N TRP A 143 -3.47 4.81 7.43
CA TRP A 143 -4.08 4.38 6.17
C TRP A 143 -3.03 3.99 5.12
N GLN A 144 -1.93 4.73 4.99
CA GLN A 144 -0.78 4.36 4.15
C GLN A 144 -0.17 3.02 4.56
N LEU A 145 0.05 2.83 5.87
CA LEU A 145 0.57 1.59 6.42
C LEU A 145 -0.37 0.41 6.17
N ALA A 146 -1.68 0.59 6.37
CA ALA A 146 -2.69 -0.44 6.10
C ALA A 146 -2.71 -0.85 4.62
N GLY A 147 -2.63 0.12 3.71
CA GLY A 147 -2.54 -0.13 2.27
C GLY A 147 -1.32 -0.98 1.89
N TYR A 148 -0.16 -0.67 2.47
CA TYR A 148 1.04 -1.49 2.28
C TYR A 148 0.90 -2.90 2.87
N VAL A 149 0.36 -3.05 4.07
CA VAL A 149 0.15 -4.38 4.69
C VAL A 149 -0.75 -5.26 3.83
N ARG A 150 -1.81 -4.68 3.23
CA ARG A 150 -2.66 -5.40 2.28
C ARG A 150 -1.94 -5.76 0.97
N SER A 151 -1.02 -4.92 0.50
CA SER A 151 -0.25 -5.23 -0.71
C SER A 151 0.75 -6.38 -0.51
N ILE A 152 1.26 -6.58 0.70
CA ILE A 152 2.08 -7.75 1.06
C ILE A 152 1.26 -9.04 0.91
N GLY A 153 0.04 -9.06 1.44
CA GLY A 153 -0.88 -10.20 1.44
C GLY A 153 -1.81 -10.28 0.23
N ALA A 154 -1.50 -9.59 -0.87
CA ALA A 154 -2.38 -9.57 -2.04
C ALA A 154 -2.38 -10.91 -2.79
N TYR A 155 -3.58 -11.47 -2.98
CA TYR A 155 -3.82 -12.72 -3.73
C TYR A 155 -3.56 -12.61 -5.23
N SER A 156 -3.59 -11.40 -5.77
CA SER A 156 -3.27 -11.08 -7.17
C SER A 156 -2.24 -9.95 -7.20
N ALA A 157 -1.49 -9.85 -8.29
CA ALA A 157 -0.63 -8.69 -8.52
C ALA A 157 -1.45 -7.39 -8.37
N PRO A 158 -1.14 -6.51 -7.41
CA PRO A 158 -1.75 -5.20 -7.41
C PRO A 158 -1.24 -4.45 -8.64
N TYR A 159 -2.11 -3.68 -9.28
CA TYR A 159 -1.72 -2.85 -10.43
C TYR A 159 -0.81 -1.69 -10.02
N THR A 160 -0.80 -1.37 -8.72
CA THR A 160 0.05 -0.36 -8.08
C THR A 160 0.95 -1.03 -7.05
N ALA A 161 2.22 -0.63 -7.03
CA ALA A 161 3.24 -1.24 -6.19
C ALA A 161 4.04 -0.16 -5.41
N PRO A 162 4.46 -0.44 -4.17
CA PRO A 162 5.39 0.44 -3.44
C PRO A 162 6.77 0.53 -4.13
N SER A 163 7.60 1.45 -3.65
CA SER A 163 8.96 1.61 -4.15
C SER A 163 9.78 0.32 -4.00
N ARG A 164 10.57 0.01 -5.03
CA ARG A 164 11.53 -1.10 -5.00
C ARG A 164 12.61 -0.83 -3.94
N ASN A 165 13.06 -1.88 -3.28
CA ASN A 165 14.28 -1.91 -2.48
C ASN A 165 15.14 -3.09 -2.92
N ASP A 166 16.45 -2.94 -2.76
CA ASP A 166 17.44 -3.95 -3.14
C ASP A 166 17.75 -4.93 -2.00
N ASP A 167 16.92 -4.94 -0.96
CA ASP A 167 17.04 -5.85 0.17
C ASP A 167 16.84 -7.31 -0.28
N LYS A 168 17.49 -8.23 0.44
CA LYS A 168 17.31 -9.66 0.19
C LYS A 168 15.90 -10.08 0.64
N HIS A 169 15.02 -10.27 -0.34
CA HIS A 169 13.66 -10.75 -0.08
C HIS A 169 13.66 -12.26 0.09
N THR A 170 13.06 -12.75 1.19
CA THR A 170 12.85 -14.20 1.39
C THR A 170 11.60 -14.73 0.68
N ARG A 171 10.94 -13.85 -0.08
CA ARG A 171 9.74 -14.08 -0.86
C ARG A 171 9.79 -13.30 -2.19
N PRO A 172 8.85 -13.51 -3.13
CA PRO A 172 8.64 -12.57 -4.22
C PRO A 172 8.39 -11.17 -3.67
N ALA A 173 9.06 -10.16 -4.24
CA ALA A 173 8.85 -8.76 -3.86
C ALA A 173 7.34 -8.42 -3.96
N GLU A 174 6.85 -7.57 -3.07
CA GLU A 174 5.47 -7.08 -3.04
C GLU A 174 5.03 -6.44 -4.37
N ASN A 175 5.99 -6.04 -5.21
CA ASN A 175 5.78 -5.53 -6.57
C ASN A 175 5.63 -6.60 -7.66
N ARG A 176 5.77 -7.89 -7.31
CA ARG A 176 5.76 -9.06 -8.21
C ARG A 176 4.71 -10.08 -7.81
N ALA A 177 3.66 -9.66 -7.11
CA ALA A 177 2.57 -10.55 -6.71
C ALA A 177 1.95 -11.30 -7.94
N PRO A 178 1.27 -12.43 -7.70
CA PRO A 178 0.91 -12.92 -6.39
C PRO A 178 2.05 -13.69 -5.73
N ALA A 179 2.18 -13.56 -4.41
CA ALA A 179 2.93 -14.53 -3.61
C ALA A 179 2.22 -15.90 -3.58
N ALA A 180 1.51 -16.29 -4.65
CA ALA A 180 0.64 -17.47 -4.76
C ALA A 180 1.35 -18.78 -4.40
N GLY A 181 2.67 -18.87 -4.60
CA GLY A 181 3.47 -20.02 -4.17
C GLY A 181 3.77 -20.09 -2.66
N LEU A 182 3.53 -19.00 -1.92
CA LEU A 182 3.66 -18.90 -0.45
C LEU A 182 2.30 -18.87 0.25
N PHE A 183 1.24 -18.54 -0.48
CA PHE A 183 -0.13 -18.83 -0.06
C PHE A 183 -0.31 -20.34 -0.08
N GLN A 184 -0.15 -20.99 1.07
CA GLN A 184 -0.96 -22.18 1.29
C GLN A 184 -2.38 -21.68 1.26
N VAL A 185 -3.11 -21.94 0.17
CA VAL A 185 -4.56 -21.75 0.14
C VAL A 185 -5.11 -22.73 1.18
N GLY A 186 -5.07 -22.33 2.45
CA GLY A 186 -5.94 -22.88 3.47
C GLY A 186 -7.36 -22.81 2.93
N PRO A 187 -8.26 -23.71 3.38
CA PRO A 187 -9.56 -23.88 2.75
C PRO A 187 -10.18 -22.52 2.48
N ALA A 188 -10.75 -22.31 1.28
CA ALA A 188 -11.36 -21.05 0.85
C ALA A 188 -12.62 -20.64 1.67
N GLY A 189 -12.71 -21.08 2.92
CA GLY A 189 -13.68 -20.66 3.91
C GLY A 189 -12.95 -20.46 5.23
N VAL A 190 -13.38 -19.42 5.96
CA VAL A 190 -13.13 -19.26 7.39
C VAL A 190 -13.23 -20.64 8.06
N ARG A 191 -12.10 -21.15 8.53
CA ARG A 191 -12.04 -22.35 9.36
C ARG A 191 -12.66 -22.00 10.71
N SER A 192 -13.99 -22.16 10.79
CA SER A 192 -14.80 -21.89 11.98
C SER A 192 -14.39 -22.74 13.18
N ASP A 193 -13.59 -23.79 12.97
CA ASP A 193 -13.00 -24.67 13.99
C ASP A 193 -11.82 -24.02 14.75
N ARG A 194 -11.22 -22.93 14.24
CA ARG A 194 -10.22 -22.14 14.98
C ARG A 194 -10.67 -20.73 15.31
N GLY A 195 -11.92 -20.40 14.95
CA GLY A 195 -12.60 -19.17 15.32
C GLY A 195 -12.04 -17.93 14.63
N VAL A 196 -12.95 -17.16 14.04
CA VAL A 196 -12.94 -15.70 14.20
C VAL A 196 -13.19 -15.48 15.69
N GLN A 197 -12.14 -15.49 16.51
CA GLN A 197 -12.31 -15.30 17.95
C GLN A 197 -12.45 -13.80 18.25
N PRO A 198 -13.54 -13.37 18.94
CA PRO A 198 -13.66 -11.99 19.42
C PRO A 198 -12.54 -11.62 20.41
#